data_AF-A0A6H1WUX1-F1
#
_entry.id   AF-A0A6H1WUX1-F1
#
_cell.length_a   1.000
_cell.length_b   1.000
_cell.length_c   1.000
_cell.angle_alpha   90.00
_cell.angle_beta   90.00
_cell.angle_gamma   90.00
#
_symmetry.space_group_name_H-M   'P 1'
#
loop_
_entity.id
_entity.type
_entity.pdbx_description
1 polymer ?
#
loop_
_entity_poly.entity_id
_entity_poly.type
_entity_poly.pdbx_seq_one_letter_code
_entity_poly.pdbx_strand_id
1 'polypeptide(L)'
;MKKEILKFVREREKVEGGFGATPRLPATVEDTYFAVRTLEELSALTPRTLSGVRAFLEKNLPGRTTQPPVLRRWLWLARRVGLKPPEKLKDLLSGFLRRIPPRRGKPEVLSALYESALLLGLPAPEGLRKAACALRPRTLFDLYHLARVAPELLTEERLRWVLAARNPDGGFGFFPRTTSFLENTYFAVRLLTRGGRDLPQPERTRLFVERCFRKGGFARAPGGIPFLETTCYGVYLLRRLGGEI
;
A
#
# COMPACT_ATOMS: atom_id res chain seq x y z
N MET A 1 17.34 -8.85 -11.30
CA MET A 1 17.03 -8.09 -10.06
C MET A 1 16.26 -8.93 -9.03
N LYS A 2 15.32 -9.78 -9.46
CA LYS A 2 14.43 -10.63 -8.67
C LYS A 2 15.14 -11.42 -7.58
N LYS A 3 16.26 -12.08 -7.88
CA LYS A 3 16.99 -12.93 -6.91
C LYS A 3 17.46 -12.13 -5.70
N GLU A 4 17.91 -10.89 -5.91
CA GLU A 4 18.33 -10.00 -4.83
C GLU A 4 17.13 -9.48 -4.01
N ILE A 5 16.01 -9.17 -4.66
CA ILE A 5 14.77 -8.78 -3.99
C ILE A 5 14.24 -9.90 -3.11
N LEU A 6 14.24 -11.13 -3.63
CA LEU A 6 13.85 -12.30 -2.85
C LEU A 6 14.77 -12.47 -1.64
N LYS A 7 16.10 -12.35 -1.81
CA LYS A 7 17.03 -12.39 -0.68
C LYS A 7 16.72 -11.30 0.36
N PHE A 8 16.56 -10.05 -0.08
CA PHE A 8 16.23 -8.91 0.77
C PHE A 8 14.95 -9.13 1.60
N VAL A 9 13.88 -9.64 0.97
CA VAL A 9 12.62 -9.92 1.67
C VAL A 9 12.76 -11.12 2.61
N ARG A 10 13.45 -12.19 2.19
CA ARG A 10 13.61 -13.43 2.97
C ARG A 10 14.47 -13.25 4.23
N GLU A 11 15.50 -12.41 4.18
CA GLU A 11 16.30 -12.04 5.36
C GLU A 11 15.47 -11.36 6.47
N ARG A 12 14.26 -10.89 6.14
CA ARG A 12 13.33 -10.24 7.06
C ARG A 12 12.22 -11.17 7.53
N GLU A 13 12.13 -12.40 7.03
CA GLU A 13 11.20 -13.42 7.51
C GLU A 13 11.61 -13.90 8.91
N LYS A 14 10.65 -14.14 9.80
CA LYS A 14 10.92 -14.62 11.17
C LYS A 14 10.58 -16.09 11.32
N VAL A 15 11.28 -16.75 12.24
CA VAL A 15 11.09 -18.18 12.52
C VAL A 15 9.68 -18.44 13.04
N GLU A 16 9.18 -17.53 13.88
CA GLU A 16 7.83 -17.51 14.43
C GLU A 16 6.75 -17.07 13.42
N GLY A 17 7.15 -16.70 12.20
CA GLY A 17 6.27 -16.21 11.14
C GLY A 17 6.23 -14.68 11.02
N GLY A 18 5.71 -14.21 9.88
CA GLY A 18 5.68 -12.79 9.56
C GLY A 18 7.04 -12.23 9.15
N PHE A 19 7.07 -10.93 8.88
CA PHE A 19 8.27 -10.20 8.44
C PHE A 19 8.45 -8.93 9.28
N GLY A 20 9.71 -8.57 9.53
CA GLY A 20 10.08 -7.34 10.24
C GLY A 20 10.80 -6.34 9.34
N ALA A 21 10.81 -5.06 9.72
CA ALA A 21 11.44 -3.99 8.92
C ALA A 21 12.92 -4.24 8.63
N THR A 22 13.63 -4.90 9.56
CA THR A 22 15.02 -5.35 9.40
C THR A 22 15.15 -6.83 9.80
N PRO A 23 16.28 -7.49 9.48
CA PRO A 23 16.55 -8.84 9.97
C PRO A 23 16.52 -8.98 11.49
N ARG A 24 16.80 -7.91 12.23
CA ARG A 24 16.92 -7.92 13.70
C ARG A 24 15.66 -7.52 14.46
N LEU A 25 14.72 -6.86 13.80
CA LEU A 25 13.47 -6.41 14.44
C LEU A 25 12.39 -7.49 14.39
N PRO A 26 11.47 -7.53 15.36
CA PRO A 26 10.35 -8.47 15.35
C PRO A 26 9.43 -8.23 14.15
N ALA A 27 8.61 -9.24 13.83
CA ALA A 27 7.63 -9.11 12.77
C ALA A 27 6.52 -8.12 13.13
N THR A 28 6.06 -7.35 12.14
CA THR A 28 4.88 -6.50 12.26
C THR A 28 3.86 -6.85 11.18
N VAL A 29 2.58 -6.54 11.41
CA VAL A 29 1.52 -6.71 10.39
C VAL A 29 1.83 -5.89 9.13
N GLU A 30 2.42 -4.72 9.29
CA GLU A 30 2.75 -3.83 8.19
C GLU A 30 3.87 -4.36 7.31
N ASP A 31 4.99 -4.72 7.92
CA ASP A 31 6.13 -5.32 7.22
C ASP A 31 5.74 -6.65 6.57
N THR A 32 4.96 -7.48 7.28
CA THR A 32 4.41 -8.73 6.74
C THR A 32 3.55 -8.48 5.51
N TYR A 33 2.70 -7.45 5.54
CA TYR A 33 1.87 -7.07 4.41
C TYR A 33 2.70 -6.70 3.18
N PHE A 34 3.71 -5.85 3.34
CA PHE A 34 4.55 -5.43 2.21
C PHE A 34 5.45 -6.56 1.69
N ALA A 35 5.98 -7.40 2.57
CA ALA A 35 6.74 -8.59 2.19
C ALA A 35 5.89 -9.58 1.38
N VAL A 36 4.70 -9.94 1.89
CA VAL A 36 3.78 -10.87 1.21
C VAL A 36 3.34 -10.31 -0.14
N ARG A 37 3.02 -9.01 -0.23
CA ARG A 37 2.70 -8.37 -1.52
C ARG A 37 3.87 -8.41 -2.49
N THR A 38 5.08 -8.17 -2.02
CA THR A 38 6.29 -8.25 -2.86
C THR A 38 6.47 -9.67 -3.40
N LEU A 39 6.35 -10.69 -2.53
CA LEU A 39 6.44 -12.09 -2.94
C LEU A 39 5.30 -12.50 -3.90
N GLU A 40 4.08 -12.01 -3.68
CA GLU A 40 2.92 -12.24 -4.55
C GLU A 40 3.17 -11.66 -5.94
N GLU A 41 3.59 -10.40 -6.02
CA GLU A 41 3.94 -9.72 -7.27
C GLU A 41 5.10 -10.38 -7.99
N LEU A 42 6.00 -11.10 -7.30
CA LEU A 42 7.11 -11.84 -7.90
C LEU A 42 6.80 -13.33 -8.18
N SER A 43 5.57 -13.78 -7.91
CA SER A 43 5.17 -15.19 -8.00
C SER A 43 6.09 -16.09 -7.18
N ALA A 44 6.45 -15.66 -5.97
CA ALA A 44 7.43 -16.29 -5.09
C ALA A 44 6.86 -16.61 -3.69
N LEU A 45 5.54 -16.59 -3.53
CA LEU A 45 4.88 -17.11 -2.33
C LEU A 45 5.02 -18.62 -2.29
N THR A 46 5.30 -19.16 -1.10
CA THR A 46 5.41 -20.60 -0.86
C THR A 46 4.41 -21.04 0.20
N PRO A 47 3.97 -22.31 0.22
CA PRO A 47 3.12 -22.83 1.28
C PRO A 47 3.70 -22.61 2.68
N ARG A 48 5.02 -22.77 2.84
CA ARG A 48 5.73 -22.50 4.09
C ARG A 48 5.56 -21.05 4.54
N THR A 49 5.72 -20.09 3.64
CA THR A 49 5.53 -18.66 3.94
C THR A 49 4.10 -18.37 4.36
N LEU A 50 3.11 -18.92 3.65
CA LEU A 50 1.70 -18.72 3.99
C LEU A 50 1.35 -19.32 5.36
N SER A 51 1.89 -20.50 5.67
CA SER A 51 1.74 -21.12 6.99
C SER A 51 2.35 -20.26 8.10
N GLY A 52 3.57 -19.75 7.91
CA GLY A 52 4.21 -18.84 8.86
C GLY A 52 3.43 -17.54 9.06
N VAL A 53 2.93 -16.93 7.98
CA VAL A 53 2.07 -15.74 8.06
C VAL A 53 0.79 -16.05 8.83
N ARG A 54 0.16 -17.21 8.61
CA ARG A 54 -1.03 -17.61 9.36
C ARG A 54 -0.76 -17.69 10.87
N ALA A 55 0.29 -18.41 11.27
CA ALA A 55 0.67 -18.55 12.68
C ALA A 55 0.97 -17.18 13.32
N PHE A 56 1.62 -16.29 12.58
CA PHE A 56 1.86 -14.91 13.02
C PHE A 56 0.55 -14.14 13.25
N LEU A 57 -0.41 -14.21 12.33
CA LEU A 57 -1.69 -13.50 12.46
C LEU A 57 -2.55 -14.05 13.61
N GLU A 58 -2.55 -15.36 13.83
CA GLU A 58 -3.28 -16.00 14.93
C GLU A 58 -2.77 -15.53 16.30
N LYS A 59 -1.47 -15.25 16.42
CA LYS A 59 -0.86 -14.65 17.64
C LYS A 59 -1.06 -13.14 17.75
N ASN A 60 -1.28 -12.44 16.64
CA ASN A 60 -1.37 -10.98 16.56
C ASN A 60 -2.76 -10.52 16.14
N LEU A 61 -3.79 -10.92 16.89
CA LEU A 61 -5.17 -10.54 16.61
C LEU A 61 -5.40 -9.03 16.80
N PRO A 62 -6.13 -8.36 15.89
CA PRO A 62 -6.51 -6.97 16.09
C PRO A 62 -7.37 -6.77 17.35
N GLY A 63 -7.12 -5.68 18.05
CA GLY A 63 -7.82 -5.27 19.26
C GLY A 63 -8.19 -3.79 19.25
N ARG A 64 -8.66 -3.28 20.41
CA ARG A 64 -9.14 -1.88 20.55
C ARG A 64 -8.07 -0.83 20.25
N THR A 65 -6.80 -1.15 20.42
CA THR A 65 -5.65 -0.27 20.15
C THR A 65 -5.13 -0.38 18.72
N THR A 66 -5.63 -1.33 17.92
CA THR A 66 -5.18 -1.52 16.54
C THR A 66 -5.63 -0.35 15.68
N GLN A 67 -4.69 0.30 15.00
CA GLN A 67 -5.03 1.38 14.09
C GLN A 67 -5.74 0.85 12.83
N PRO A 68 -6.68 1.62 12.24
CA PRO A 68 -7.41 1.17 11.05
C PRO A 68 -6.56 0.69 9.86
N PRO A 69 -5.44 1.36 9.49
CA PRO A 69 -4.56 0.86 8.43
C PRO A 69 -3.98 -0.53 8.74
N VAL A 70 -3.61 -0.77 9.99
CA VAL A 70 -3.09 -2.07 10.46
C VAL A 70 -4.19 -3.13 10.42
N LEU A 71 -5.42 -2.82 10.87
CA LEU A 71 -6.57 -3.72 10.76
C LEU A 71 -6.80 -4.15 9.30
N ARG A 72 -6.81 -3.18 8.38
CA ARG A 72 -6.97 -3.45 6.95
C ARG A 72 -5.87 -4.36 6.41
N ARG A 73 -4.61 -4.13 6.78
CA ARG A 73 -3.46 -4.96 6.38
C ARG A 73 -3.59 -6.38 6.95
N TRP A 74 -4.01 -6.51 8.21
CA TRP A 74 -4.27 -7.80 8.85
C TRP A 74 -5.37 -8.58 8.12
N LEU A 75 -6.53 -7.95 7.85
CA LEU A 75 -7.64 -8.59 7.12
C LEU A 75 -7.23 -9.02 5.71
N TRP A 76 -6.43 -8.19 5.03
CA TRP A 76 -5.90 -8.52 3.71
C TRP A 76 -5.02 -9.78 3.77
N LEU A 77 -4.15 -9.89 4.78
CA LEU A 77 -3.28 -11.05 4.99
C LEU A 77 -4.09 -12.30 5.38
N ALA A 78 -5.05 -12.16 6.30
CA ALA A 78 -5.92 -13.24 6.75
C ALA A 78 -6.63 -13.94 5.57
N ARG A 79 -7.13 -13.14 4.61
CA ARG A 79 -7.73 -13.67 3.38
C ARG A 79 -6.75 -14.50 2.53
N ARG A 80 -5.46 -14.15 2.46
CA ARG A 80 -4.46 -14.88 1.66
C ARG A 80 -4.11 -16.23 2.26
N VAL A 81 -4.18 -16.33 3.59
CA VAL A 81 -3.83 -17.56 4.32
C VAL A 81 -5.06 -18.38 4.70
N GLY A 82 -6.25 -18.02 4.21
CA GLY A 82 -7.50 -18.71 4.53
C GLY A 82 -7.91 -18.61 6.00
N LEU A 83 -7.40 -17.62 6.74
CA LEU A 83 -7.76 -17.40 8.13
C LEU A 83 -9.09 -16.65 8.20
N LYS A 84 -10.11 -17.28 8.80
CA LYS A 84 -11.40 -16.65 9.03
C LYS A 84 -11.25 -15.56 10.10
N PRO A 85 -11.56 -14.28 9.79
CA PRO A 85 -11.51 -13.21 10.78
C PRO A 85 -12.47 -13.48 11.95
N PRO A 86 -12.07 -13.24 13.21
CA PRO A 86 -12.98 -13.35 14.35
C PRO A 86 -14.17 -12.39 14.23
N GLU A 87 -15.37 -12.83 14.63
CA GLU A 87 -16.60 -12.02 14.53
C GLU A 87 -16.50 -10.68 15.27
N LYS A 88 -15.79 -10.65 16.42
CA LYS A 88 -15.51 -9.42 17.19
C LYS A 88 -14.84 -8.30 16.39
N LEU A 89 -14.23 -8.59 15.24
CA LEU A 89 -13.65 -7.57 14.37
C LEU A 89 -14.72 -6.71 13.68
N LYS A 90 -15.94 -7.23 13.48
CA LYS A 90 -17.08 -6.43 13.02
C LYS A 90 -17.49 -5.39 14.07
N ASP A 91 -17.46 -5.76 15.35
CA ASP A 91 -17.73 -4.83 16.45
C ASP A 91 -16.64 -3.76 16.58
N LEU A 92 -15.37 -4.17 16.43
CA LEU A 92 -14.24 -3.25 16.41
C LEU A 92 -14.38 -2.22 15.29
N LEU A 93 -14.68 -2.68 14.07
CA LEU A 93 -14.91 -1.82 12.91
C LEU A 93 -16.09 -0.86 13.14
N SER A 94 -17.22 -1.38 13.65
CA SER A 94 -18.39 -0.56 14.00
C SER A 94 -18.03 0.53 15.02
N GLY A 95 -17.19 0.19 16.00
CA GLY A 95 -16.65 1.15 16.97
C GLY A 95 -15.81 2.26 16.32
N PHE A 96 -15.01 1.95 15.30
CA PHE A 96 -14.29 2.97 14.55
C PHE A 96 -15.24 3.85 13.74
N LEU A 97 -16.18 3.25 13.00
CA LEU A 97 -17.12 3.98 12.14
C LEU A 97 -17.96 4.99 12.93
N ARG A 98 -18.41 4.65 14.15
CA ARG A 98 -19.14 5.56 15.04
C ARG A 98 -18.34 6.79 15.48
N ARG A 99 -17.01 6.72 15.48
CA ARG A 99 -16.12 7.79 15.94
C ARG A 99 -15.66 8.72 14.84
N ILE A 100 -16.04 8.51 13.58
CA ILE A 100 -15.56 9.33 12.47
C ILE A 100 -16.40 10.60 12.40
N PRO A 101 -15.84 11.77 12.76
CA PRO A 101 -16.52 13.03 12.55
C PRO A 101 -16.72 13.31 11.06
N PRO A 102 -17.83 13.97 10.68
CA PRO A 102 -17.97 14.55 9.35
C PRO A 102 -16.79 15.50 9.06
N ARG A 103 -16.19 15.40 7.87
CA ARG A 103 -15.13 16.30 7.36
C ARG A 103 -13.80 16.33 8.14
N ARG A 104 -13.53 15.38 9.06
CA ARG A 104 -12.30 15.39 9.88
C ARG A 104 -11.53 14.05 9.92
N GLY A 105 -11.77 13.16 8.96
CA GLY A 105 -11.03 11.90 8.83
C GLY A 105 -9.73 12.03 8.03
N LYS A 106 -8.65 11.36 8.48
CA LYS A 106 -7.43 11.20 7.66
C LYS A 106 -7.74 10.30 6.45
N PRO A 107 -7.34 10.66 5.21
CA PRO A 107 -7.62 9.87 4.00
C PRO A 107 -7.29 8.38 4.12
N GLU A 108 -6.10 8.03 4.62
CA GLU A 108 -5.70 6.62 4.79
C GLU A 108 -6.65 5.88 5.73
N VAL A 109 -7.03 6.50 6.84
CA VAL A 109 -7.96 5.92 7.83
C VAL A 109 -9.32 5.65 7.19
N LEU A 110 -9.88 6.61 6.43
CA LEU A 110 -11.15 6.41 5.74
C LEU A 110 -11.09 5.22 4.77
N SER A 111 -10.03 5.16 3.95
CA SER A 111 -9.84 4.05 3.01
C SER A 111 -9.63 2.70 3.70
N ALA A 112 -8.93 2.68 4.82
CA ALA A 112 -8.68 1.48 5.58
C ALA A 112 -9.96 0.91 6.19
N LEU A 113 -10.82 1.78 6.73
CA LEU A 113 -12.12 1.38 7.29
C LEU A 113 -13.08 0.92 6.20
N TYR A 114 -13.12 1.62 5.06
CA TYR A 114 -13.92 1.22 3.91
C TYR A 114 -13.54 -0.18 3.42
N GLU A 115 -12.25 -0.43 3.20
CA GLU A 115 -11.79 -1.73 2.72
C GLU A 115 -11.88 -2.82 3.78
N SER A 116 -11.74 -2.49 5.06
CA SER A 116 -11.97 -3.45 6.15
C SER A 116 -13.41 -3.93 6.16
N ALA A 117 -14.38 -3.04 5.91
CA ALA A 117 -15.79 -3.41 5.78
C ALA A 117 -15.99 -4.42 4.65
N LEU A 118 -15.43 -4.14 3.46
CA LEU A 118 -15.52 -5.04 2.30
C LEU A 118 -14.84 -6.40 2.56
N LEU A 119 -13.68 -6.40 3.21
CA LEU A 119 -12.96 -7.63 3.57
C LEU A 119 -13.70 -8.50 4.59
N LEU A 120 -14.55 -7.88 5.42
CA LEU A 120 -15.44 -8.55 6.38
C LEU A 120 -16.81 -8.92 5.79
N GLY A 121 -17.05 -8.65 4.50
CA GLY A 121 -18.32 -8.93 3.84
C GLY A 121 -19.47 -8.02 4.28
N LEU A 122 -19.16 -6.83 4.82
CA LEU A 122 -20.15 -5.83 5.20
C LEU A 122 -20.49 -4.92 4.01
N PRO A 123 -21.70 -4.33 3.98
CA PRO A 123 -22.05 -3.36 2.95
C PRO A 123 -21.09 -2.16 2.97
N ALA A 124 -20.85 -1.59 1.78
CA ALA A 124 -19.99 -0.43 1.62
C ALA A 124 -20.51 0.75 2.49
N PRO A 125 -19.70 1.28 3.44
CA PRO A 125 -20.20 2.32 4.34
C PRO A 125 -20.40 3.65 3.62
N GLU A 126 -21.65 3.97 3.25
CA GLU A 126 -21.98 5.20 2.49
C GLU A 126 -21.53 6.48 3.20
N GLY A 127 -21.57 6.49 4.54
CA GLY A 127 -21.06 7.60 5.34
C GLY A 127 -19.57 7.89 5.10
N LEU A 128 -18.74 6.85 4.85
CA LEU A 128 -17.34 7.04 4.49
C LEU A 128 -17.17 7.65 3.11
N ARG A 129 -18.03 7.29 2.15
CA ARG A 129 -18.02 7.87 0.80
C ARG A 129 -18.36 9.35 0.86
N LYS A 130 -19.42 9.73 1.58
CA LYS A 130 -19.78 11.14 1.82
C LYS A 130 -18.64 11.90 2.51
N ALA A 131 -18.02 11.30 3.52
CA ALA A 131 -16.87 11.90 4.21
C ALA A 131 -15.66 12.09 3.27
N ALA A 132 -15.37 11.11 2.41
CA ALA A 132 -14.28 11.19 1.44
C ALA A 132 -14.50 12.30 0.40
N CYS A 133 -15.71 12.42 -0.14
CA CYS A 133 -16.06 13.47 -1.10
C CYS A 133 -16.03 14.87 -0.51
N ALA A 134 -16.26 15.01 0.80
CA ALA A 134 -16.19 16.29 1.49
C ALA A 134 -14.75 16.77 1.77
N LEU A 135 -13.73 15.94 1.54
CA LEU A 135 -12.33 16.29 1.74
C LEU A 135 -11.68 16.76 0.43
N ARG A 136 -10.88 17.81 0.53
CA ARG A 136 -9.98 18.24 -0.55
C ARG A 136 -8.64 17.51 -0.42
N PRO A 137 -8.24 16.66 -1.38
CA PRO A 137 -6.92 16.05 -1.36
C PRO A 137 -5.86 17.13 -1.51
N ARG A 138 -4.83 17.11 -0.65
CA ARG A 138 -3.70 18.05 -0.71
C ARG A 138 -2.47 17.40 -1.35
N THR A 139 -2.41 16.07 -1.31
CA THR A 139 -1.30 15.28 -1.82
C THR A 139 -1.78 14.12 -2.69
N LEU A 140 -0.88 13.54 -3.49
CA LEU A 140 -1.15 12.31 -4.24
C LEU A 140 -1.55 11.16 -3.31
N PHE A 141 -0.97 11.11 -2.11
CA PHE A 141 -1.35 10.15 -1.07
C PHE A 141 -2.81 10.34 -0.64
N ASP A 142 -3.24 11.57 -0.39
CA ASP A 142 -4.63 11.86 -0.03
C ASP A 142 -5.57 11.42 -1.16
N LEU A 143 -5.30 11.85 -2.39
CA LEU A 143 -6.13 11.49 -3.55
C LEU A 143 -6.17 9.97 -3.75
N TYR A 144 -5.03 9.29 -3.63
CA TYR A 144 -4.94 7.84 -3.73
C TYR A 144 -5.84 7.12 -2.72
N HIS A 145 -5.85 7.57 -1.47
CA HIS A 145 -6.67 6.96 -0.44
C HIS A 145 -8.15 7.34 -0.55
N LEU A 146 -8.47 8.60 -0.82
CA LEU A 146 -9.87 9.03 -1.00
C LEU A 146 -10.52 8.36 -2.21
N ALA A 147 -9.81 8.24 -3.33
CA ALA A 147 -10.31 7.59 -4.56
C ALA A 147 -10.57 6.08 -4.39
N ARG A 148 -10.02 5.43 -3.36
CA ARG A 148 -10.37 4.03 -3.03
C ARG A 148 -11.74 3.91 -2.36
N VAL A 149 -12.23 5.00 -1.77
CA VAL A 149 -13.54 5.08 -1.12
C VAL A 149 -14.58 5.66 -2.07
N ALA A 150 -14.18 6.68 -2.84
CA ALA A 150 -15.02 7.42 -3.77
C ALA A 150 -14.32 7.53 -5.13
N PRO A 151 -14.45 6.54 -6.03
CA PRO A 151 -13.79 6.53 -7.34
C PRO A 151 -14.13 7.74 -8.22
N GLU A 152 -15.30 8.35 -8.04
CA GLU A 152 -15.73 9.60 -8.70
C GLU A 152 -14.79 10.78 -8.45
N LEU A 153 -13.91 10.68 -7.45
CA LEU A 153 -12.87 11.66 -7.19
C LEU A 153 -11.76 11.67 -8.24
N LEU A 154 -11.69 10.71 -9.16
CA LEU A 154 -10.72 10.67 -10.26
C LEU A 154 -11.22 11.43 -11.49
N THR A 155 -11.48 12.74 -11.34
CA THR A 155 -11.87 13.60 -12.46
C THR A 155 -10.69 13.87 -13.38
N GLU A 156 -10.95 14.23 -14.64
CA GLU A 156 -9.92 14.63 -15.61
C GLU A 156 -9.01 15.76 -15.09
N GLU A 157 -9.58 16.72 -14.35
CA GLU A 157 -8.82 17.80 -13.71
C GLU A 157 -7.81 17.25 -12.70
N ARG A 158 -8.22 16.31 -11.86
CA ARG A 158 -7.34 15.71 -10.85
C ARG A 158 -6.31 14.79 -11.48
N LEU A 159 -6.64 14.09 -12.55
CA LEU A 159 -5.65 13.30 -13.29
C LEU A 159 -4.62 14.19 -14.00
N ARG A 160 -5.03 15.36 -14.52
CA ARG A 160 -4.08 16.39 -14.99
C ARG A 160 -3.19 16.91 -13.86
N TRP A 161 -3.75 17.14 -12.68
CA TRP A 161 -2.96 17.52 -11.50
C TRP A 161 -1.97 16.44 -11.07
N VAL A 162 -2.35 15.15 -11.14
CA VAL A 162 -1.43 14.03 -10.92
C VAL A 162 -0.29 14.07 -11.93
N LEU A 163 -0.56 14.27 -13.21
CA LEU A 163 0.48 14.40 -14.25
C LEU A 163 1.39 15.61 -14.02
N ALA A 164 0.84 16.73 -13.55
CA ALA A 164 1.61 17.93 -13.21
C ALA A 164 2.54 17.74 -12.00
N ALA A 165 2.35 16.66 -11.21
CA ALA A 165 3.26 16.28 -10.14
C ALA A 165 4.50 15.51 -10.62
N ARG A 166 4.59 15.18 -11.90
CA ARG A 166 5.76 14.54 -12.49
C ARG A 166 6.91 15.53 -12.66
N ASN A 167 8.12 15.11 -12.30
CA ASN A 167 9.34 15.89 -12.43
C ASN A 167 10.19 15.45 -13.64
N PRO A 168 11.19 16.27 -14.05
CA PRO A 168 12.08 15.95 -15.17
C PRO A 168 12.85 14.63 -15.02
N ASP A 169 13.10 14.19 -13.79
CA ASP A 169 13.78 12.93 -13.48
C ASP A 169 12.90 11.69 -13.74
N GLY A 170 11.62 11.87 -14.08
CA GLY A 170 10.65 10.82 -14.34
C GLY A 170 9.82 10.40 -13.13
N GLY A 171 10.25 10.75 -11.91
CA GLY A 171 9.52 10.50 -10.67
C GLY A 171 8.41 11.52 -10.43
N PHE A 172 7.65 11.32 -9.36
CA PHE A 172 6.56 12.22 -8.96
C PHE A 172 6.80 12.79 -7.56
N GLY A 173 6.50 14.08 -7.41
CA GLY A 173 6.32 14.75 -6.13
C GLY A 173 4.99 14.38 -5.47
N PHE A 174 4.83 14.69 -4.18
CA PHE A 174 3.57 14.48 -3.49
C PHE A 174 2.49 15.50 -3.89
N PHE A 175 2.90 16.58 -4.56
CA PHE A 175 2.08 17.51 -5.37
C PHE A 175 3.01 18.23 -6.39
N PRO A 176 2.49 19.01 -7.36
CA PRO A 176 3.31 19.70 -8.35
C PRO A 176 4.49 20.49 -7.78
N ARG A 177 5.66 20.37 -8.44
CA ARG A 177 6.91 21.07 -8.08
C ARG A 177 7.52 20.68 -6.73
N THR A 178 7.26 19.47 -6.26
CA THR A 178 7.95 18.89 -5.08
C THR A 178 8.83 17.71 -5.47
N THR A 179 9.82 17.40 -4.64
CA THR A 179 10.83 16.36 -4.90
C THR A 179 10.22 14.98 -5.20
N SER A 180 10.78 14.30 -6.20
CA SER A 180 10.41 12.94 -6.56
C SER A 180 10.72 11.94 -5.45
N PHE A 181 9.71 11.14 -5.07
CA PHE A 181 9.89 9.96 -4.21
C PHE A 181 9.14 8.75 -4.77
N LEU A 182 9.61 7.56 -4.42
CA LEU A 182 9.10 6.30 -4.94
C LEU A 182 7.64 6.05 -4.55
N GLU A 183 7.24 6.36 -3.32
CA GLU A 183 5.85 6.24 -2.86
C GLU A 183 4.91 7.18 -3.63
N ASN A 184 5.34 8.42 -3.91
CA ASN A 184 4.57 9.37 -4.70
C ASN A 184 4.42 8.90 -6.14
N THR A 185 5.49 8.36 -6.72
CA THR A 185 5.48 7.72 -8.04
C THR A 185 4.53 6.54 -8.08
N TYR A 186 4.52 5.71 -7.03
CA TYR A 186 3.58 4.60 -6.87
C TYR A 186 2.13 5.10 -6.81
N PHE A 187 1.83 6.13 -6.02
CA PHE A 187 0.49 6.70 -5.94
C PHE A 187 0.05 7.32 -7.27
N ALA A 188 0.92 8.06 -7.94
CA ALA A 188 0.65 8.66 -9.24
C ALA A 188 0.27 7.61 -10.29
N VAL A 189 1.12 6.58 -10.47
CA VAL A 189 0.86 5.51 -11.45
C VAL A 189 -0.44 4.77 -11.11
N ARG A 190 -0.69 4.46 -9.84
CA ARG A 190 -1.94 3.82 -9.39
C ARG A 190 -3.17 4.69 -9.69
N LEU A 191 -3.07 6.00 -9.52
CA LEU A 191 -4.15 6.95 -9.77
C LEU A 191 -4.45 7.04 -11.28
N LEU A 192 -3.42 7.18 -12.11
CA LEU A 192 -3.54 7.23 -13.56
C LEU A 192 -4.14 5.93 -14.12
N THR A 193 -3.63 4.77 -13.70
CA THR A 193 -4.17 3.47 -14.10
C THR A 193 -5.64 3.31 -13.71
N ARG A 194 -6.04 3.70 -12.48
CA ARG A 194 -7.44 3.61 -12.05
C ARG A 194 -8.35 4.61 -12.76
N GLY A 195 -7.81 5.77 -13.12
CA GLY A 195 -8.52 6.78 -13.91
C GLY A 195 -8.55 6.48 -15.41
N GLY A 196 -7.99 5.36 -15.86
CA GLY A 196 -7.93 5.01 -17.28
C GLY A 196 -7.10 5.96 -18.12
N ARG A 197 -6.10 6.62 -17.53
CA ARG A 197 -5.26 7.61 -18.21
C ARG A 197 -3.83 7.10 -18.35
N ASP A 198 -3.28 7.24 -19.55
CA ASP A 198 -1.93 6.80 -19.86
C ASP A 198 -0.87 7.65 -19.15
N LEU A 199 0.23 6.98 -18.78
CA LEU A 199 1.43 7.64 -18.30
C LEU A 199 2.28 8.05 -19.52
N PRO A 200 2.50 9.35 -19.76
CA PRO A 200 3.39 9.78 -20.85
C PRO A 200 4.82 9.31 -20.57
N GLN A 201 5.57 8.93 -21.60
CA GLN A 201 7.00 8.56 -21.48
C GLN A 201 7.27 7.58 -20.31
N PRO A 202 6.58 6.42 -20.24
CA PRO A 202 6.67 5.50 -19.10
C PRO A 202 8.11 5.03 -18.83
N GLU A 203 8.97 5.00 -19.85
CA GLU A 203 10.39 4.68 -19.77
C GLU A 203 11.18 5.63 -18.85
N ARG A 204 10.87 6.93 -18.83
CA ARG A 204 11.52 7.87 -17.89
C ARG A 204 11.13 7.58 -16.44
N THR A 205 9.87 7.24 -16.21
CA THR A 205 9.40 6.83 -14.88
C THR A 205 10.04 5.50 -14.47
N ARG A 206 10.21 4.56 -15.41
CA ARG A 206 10.93 3.31 -15.17
C ARG A 206 12.38 3.57 -14.76
N LEU A 207 13.10 4.42 -15.48
CA LEU A 207 14.48 4.79 -15.16
C LEU A 207 14.61 5.42 -13.75
N PHE A 208 13.67 6.27 -13.33
CA PHE A 208 13.61 6.77 -11.95
C PHE A 208 13.50 5.61 -10.94
N VAL A 209 12.59 4.67 -11.17
CA VAL A 209 12.37 3.51 -10.29
C VAL A 209 13.60 2.61 -10.22
N GLU A 210 14.24 2.34 -11.35
CA GLU A 210 15.49 1.56 -11.42
C GLU A 210 16.63 2.22 -10.63
N ARG A 211 16.75 3.56 -10.68
CA ARG A 211 17.73 4.30 -9.87
C ARG A 211 17.47 4.24 -8.36
N CYS A 212 16.24 3.92 -7.95
CA CYS A 212 15.90 3.67 -6.55
C CYS A 212 16.30 2.26 -6.08
N PHE A 213 16.66 1.34 -6.97
CA PHE A 213 17.12 0.00 -6.61
C PHE A 213 18.51 0.04 -5.97
N ARG A 214 18.64 -0.52 -4.76
CA ARG A 214 19.90 -0.56 -4.02
C ARG A 214 19.89 -1.69 -2.98
N LYS A 215 21.03 -2.39 -2.84
CA LYS A 215 21.22 -3.42 -1.80
C LYS A 215 20.07 -4.44 -1.75
N GLY A 216 19.62 -4.89 -2.91
CA GLY A 216 18.55 -5.88 -3.07
C GLY A 216 17.13 -5.38 -2.83
N GLY A 217 16.89 -4.11 -2.49
CA GLY A 217 15.53 -3.55 -2.38
C GLY A 217 15.42 -2.21 -3.08
N PHE A 218 14.30 -1.51 -2.90
CA PHE A 218 14.12 -0.15 -3.41
C PHE A 218 14.07 0.85 -2.27
N ALA A 219 14.74 1.99 -2.44
CA ALA A 219 14.71 3.14 -1.55
C ALA A 219 13.66 4.17 -1.98
N ARG A 220 13.35 5.15 -1.12
CA ARG A 220 12.43 6.26 -1.45
C ARG A 220 12.97 7.16 -2.56
N ALA A 221 14.30 7.31 -2.64
CA ALA A 221 14.99 8.12 -3.64
C ALA A 221 16.31 7.43 -4.05
N PRO A 222 16.89 7.77 -5.22
CA PRO A 222 18.20 7.29 -5.61
C PRO A 222 19.25 7.50 -4.52
N GLY A 223 20.02 6.44 -4.25
CA GLY A 223 21.05 6.46 -3.20
C GLY A 223 20.54 6.23 -1.77
N GLY A 224 19.23 6.23 -1.52
CA GLY A 224 18.66 6.01 -0.18
C GLY A 224 18.75 4.57 0.34
N ILE A 225 18.11 4.34 1.50
CA ILE A 225 18.03 3.02 2.15
C ILE A 225 16.75 2.29 1.73
N PRO A 226 16.83 1.01 1.36
CA PRO A 226 15.65 0.22 1.00
C PRO A 226 14.85 -0.27 2.22
N PHE A 227 13.51 -0.24 2.10
CA PHE A 227 12.55 -0.79 3.06
C PHE A 227 11.60 -1.78 2.38
N LEU A 228 10.88 -2.60 3.14
CA LEU A 228 9.88 -3.53 2.59
C LEU A 228 8.76 -2.79 1.84
N GLU A 229 8.27 -1.68 2.39
CA GLU A 229 7.25 -0.84 1.76
C GLU A 229 7.71 -0.32 0.39
N THR A 230 8.84 0.38 0.35
CA THR A 230 9.38 0.96 -0.89
C THR A 230 9.77 -0.13 -1.88
N THR A 231 10.25 -1.28 -1.40
CA THR A 231 10.51 -2.45 -2.25
C THR A 231 9.23 -2.98 -2.90
N CYS A 232 8.13 -3.06 -2.14
CA CYS A 232 6.82 -3.41 -2.68
C CYS A 232 6.37 -2.40 -3.75
N TYR A 233 6.58 -1.10 -3.54
CA TYR A 233 6.26 -0.06 -4.50
C TYR A 233 7.11 -0.14 -5.78
N GLY A 234 8.42 -0.34 -5.64
CA GLY A 234 9.35 -0.49 -6.78
C GLY A 234 9.01 -1.71 -7.63
N VAL A 235 8.79 -2.87 -7.01
CA VAL A 235 8.37 -4.09 -7.72
C VAL A 235 7.03 -3.88 -8.44
N TYR A 236 6.05 -3.27 -7.77
CA TYR A 236 4.77 -2.96 -8.40
C TYR A 236 4.98 -2.08 -9.65
N LEU A 237 5.75 -1.00 -9.52
CA LEU A 237 6.01 -0.05 -10.59
C LEU A 237 6.73 -0.69 -11.78
N LEU A 238 7.82 -1.43 -11.55
CA LEU A 238 8.55 -2.09 -12.64
C LEU A 238 7.65 -3.05 -13.42
N ARG A 239 6.80 -3.84 -12.75
CA ARG A 239 5.85 -4.74 -13.43
C ARG A 239 4.87 -4.01 -14.34
N ARG A 240 4.45 -2.80 -13.98
CA ARG A 240 3.48 -2.02 -14.77
C ARG A 240 4.14 -1.18 -15.86
N LEU A 241 5.41 -0.84 -15.69
CA LEU A 241 6.18 0.00 -16.62
C LEU A 241 7.03 -0.81 -17.62
N GLY A 242 6.86 -2.14 -17.67
CA GLY A 242 7.65 -3.01 -18.54
C GLY A 242 9.13 -3.05 -18.18
N GLY A 243 9.44 -2.96 -16.88
CA GLY A 243 10.80 -3.15 -16.37
C GLY A 243 11.11 -4.62 -16.12
N GLU A 244 12.35 -5.00 -16.36
CA GLU A 244 12.86 -6.33 -15.99
C GLU A 244 13.02 -6.43 -14.48
N ILE A 245 12.54 -7.54 -13.91
CA ILE A 245 12.71 -7.87 -12.49
C ILE A 245 13.48 -9.17 -12.39
#